data_AF-A0A942AE93-F1
#
_entry.id   AF-A0A942AE93-F1
#
_cell.length_a   1.000
_cell.length_b   1.000
_cell.length_c   1.000
_cell.angle_alpha   90.00
_cell.angle_beta   90.00
_cell.angle_gamma   90.00
#
_symmetry.space_group_name_H-M   'P 1'
#
loop_
_entity.id
_entity.type
_entity.pdbx_description
1 polymer ?
#
loop_
_entity_poly.entity_id
_entity_poly.type
_entity_poly.pdbx_seq_one_letter_code
_entity_poly.pdbx_strand_id
1 'polypeptide(L)'
;MILGSCPKAYCVDTYQSTPEQQAAGVELAKWLALSDEGKEFMVTQIGSTLPFDDVNVVNENPLAVSTQEYLNAGKILDISTFLCEAPSDFWLIIGPYMQAYLAGQMDRATLASEIEAYFQDI
;
A
#
# COMPACT_ATOMS: atom_id res chain seq x y z
N MET A 1 13.26 -9.75 -5.55
CA MET A 1 11.79 -9.79 -5.55
C MET A 1 11.34 -8.61 -4.70
N ILE A 2 10.30 -7.89 -5.09
CA ILE A 2 9.71 -6.81 -4.28
C ILE A 2 8.35 -7.24 -3.75
N LEU A 3 7.91 -6.67 -2.64
CA LEU A 3 6.55 -6.87 -2.13
C LEU A 3 5.59 -5.98 -2.93
N GLY A 4 4.49 -6.54 -3.41
CA GLY A 4 3.43 -5.80 -4.12
C GLY A 4 2.06 -6.05 -3.52
N SER A 5 1.21 -5.04 -3.51
CA SER A 5 -0.16 -5.13 -2.99
C SER A 5 -1.14 -4.38 -3.90
N CYS A 6 -2.35 -4.11 -3.39
CA CYS A 6 -3.29 -3.18 -4.02
C CYS A 6 -2.75 -1.73 -4.03
N PRO A 7 -3.14 -0.92 -5.04
CA PRO A 7 -2.83 0.50 -5.08
C PRO A 7 -3.52 1.24 -3.93
N LYS A 8 -2.97 2.40 -3.56
CA LYS A 8 -3.64 3.30 -2.61
C LYS A 8 -4.76 4.06 -3.31
N ALA A 9 -5.91 4.16 -2.63
CA ALA A 9 -7.10 4.82 -3.15
C ALA A 9 -7.42 6.09 -2.34
N TYR A 10 -8.07 7.05 -3.00
CA TYR A 10 -8.69 8.19 -2.35
C TYR A 10 -10.12 7.81 -1.91
N CYS A 11 -10.48 8.16 -0.69
CA CYS A 11 -11.82 7.96 -0.14
C CYS A 11 -12.40 9.31 0.30
N VAL A 12 -13.71 9.49 0.08
CA VAL A 12 -14.45 10.67 0.56
C VAL A 12 -15.26 10.26 1.77
N ASP A 13 -15.07 10.96 2.89
CA ASP A 13 -15.82 10.67 4.11
C ASP A 13 -17.25 11.19 4.02
N THR A 14 -18.21 10.28 4.09
CA THR A 14 -19.64 10.59 4.05
C THR A 14 -20.22 10.98 5.41
N TYR A 15 -19.50 10.77 6.50
CA TYR A 15 -20.01 10.97 7.87
C TYR A 15 -19.65 12.33 8.47
N GLN A 16 -18.42 12.81 8.26
CA GLN A 16 -17.96 14.07 8.86
C GLN A 16 -17.83 15.23 7.87
N SER A 17 -18.12 15.01 6.58
CA SER A 17 -18.07 16.06 5.55
C SER A 17 -19.47 16.52 5.15
N THR A 18 -19.63 17.81 4.90
CA THR A 18 -20.86 18.35 4.29
C THR A 18 -21.00 17.88 2.84
N PRO A 19 -22.21 17.90 2.24
CA PRO A 19 -22.39 17.53 0.83
C PRO A 19 -21.51 18.32 -0.14
N GLU A 20 -21.28 19.61 0.15
CA GLU A 20 -20.38 20.47 -0.64
C GLU A 20 -18.92 20.01 -0.55
N GLN A 21 -18.45 19.67 0.65
CA GLN A 21 -17.10 19.14 0.85
C GLN A 21 -16.91 17.78 0.18
N GLN A 22 -17.94 16.92 0.23
CA GLN A 22 -17.91 15.63 -0.45
C GLN A 22 -17.78 15.82 -1.97
N ALA A 23 -18.58 16.72 -2.56
CA ALA A 23 -18.50 17.04 -3.98
C ALA A 23 -17.10 17.59 -4.36
N ALA A 24 -16.55 18.52 -3.57
CA ALA A 24 -15.21 19.03 -3.79
C ALA A 24 -14.12 17.94 -3.65
N GLY A 25 -14.26 17.03 -2.68
CA GLY A 25 -13.35 15.91 -2.48
C GLY A 25 -13.35 14.93 -3.65
N VAL A 26 -14.52 14.66 -4.24
CA VAL A 26 -14.64 13.84 -5.46
C VAL A 26 -13.92 14.52 -6.63
N GLU A 27 -14.12 15.81 -6.84
CA GLU A 27 -13.46 16.53 -7.93
C GLU A 27 -11.94 16.61 -7.75
N LEU A 28 -11.46 16.80 -6.52
CA LEU A 28 -10.03 16.73 -6.21
C LEU A 28 -9.45 15.34 -6.50
N ALA A 29 -10.11 14.27 -6.06
CA ALA A 29 -9.65 12.91 -6.30
C ALA A 29 -9.59 12.58 -7.80
N LYS A 30 -10.60 13.00 -8.57
CA LYS A 30 -10.60 12.88 -10.03
C LYS A 30 -9.48 13.69 -10.67
N TRP A 31 -9.26 14.92 -10.21
CA TRP A 31 -8.18 15.75 -10.73
C TRP A 31 -6.83 15.05 -10.51
N LEU A 32 -6.53 14.63 -9.27
CA LEU A 32 -5.26 13.96 -8.93
C LEU A 32 -5.03 12.66 -9.70
N ALA A 33 -6.08 11.86 -9.91
CA ALA A 33 -5.94 10.52 -10.49
C ALA A 33 -6.14 10.47 -12.02
N LEU A 34 -7.02 11.29 -12.57
CA LEU A 34 -7.55 11.14 -13.93
C LEU A 34 -7.17 12.28 -14.87
N SER A 35 -6.90 13.49 -14.35
CA SER A 35 -6.49 14.61 -15.21
C SER A 35 -5.02 14.51 -15.61
N ASP A 36 -4.68 15.02 -16.79
CA ASP A 36 -3.29 15.04 -17.26
C ASP A 36 -2.41 15.90 -16.33
N GLU A 37 -2.92 17.05 -15.88
CA GLU A 37 -2.20 17.94 -14.96
C GLU A 37 -2.00 17.29 -13.58
N GLY A 38 -3.00 16.57 -13.08
CA GLY A 38 -2.90 15.85 -11.81
C GLY A 38 -1.92 14.68 -11.89
N LYS A 39 -1.91 13.93 -13.00
CA LYS A 39 -0.94 12.86 -13.24
C LYS A 39 0.50 13.40 -13.27
N GLU A 40 0.73 14.50 -13.99
CA GLU A 40 2.03 15.22 -14.01
C GLU A 40 2.44 15.69 -12.61
N PHE A 41 1.52 16.31 -11.87
CA PHE A 41 1.76 16.78 -10.51
C PHE A 41 2.14 15.63 -9.56
N MET A 42 1.38 14.54 -9.59
CA MET A 42 1.60 13.37 -8.74
C MET A 42 2.94 12.69 -9.03
N VAL A 43 3.36 12.63 -10.29
CA VAL A 43 4.64 12.01 -10.65
C VAL A 43 5.81 12.95 -10.35
N THR A 44 5.76 14.20 -10.83
CA THR A 44 6.94 15.08 -10.79
C THR A 44 7.13 15.82 -9.46
N GLN A 45 6.04 16.21 -8.80
CA GLN A 45 6.13 16.99 -7.54
C GLN A 45 6.02 16.09 -6.31
N ILE A 46 5.14 15.09 -6.36
CA ILE A 46 4.93 14.17 -5.23
C ILE A 46 5.86 12.95 -5.32
N GLY A 47 6.40 12.63 -6.50
CA GLY A 47 7.27 11.48 -6.70
C GLY A 47 6.53 10.14 -6.71
N SER A 48 5.22 10.15 -6.95
CA SER A 48 4.38 8.97 -6.97
C SER A 48 4.57 8.14 -8.25
N THR A 49 4.24 6.85 -8.19
CA THR A 49 4.07 5.99 -9.37
C THR A 49 2.60 5.61 -9.44
N LEU A 50 1.90 6.06 -10.48
CA LEU A 50 0.46 5.87 -10.60
C LEU A 50 0.13 4.48 -11.16
N PRO A 51 -0.94 3.83 -10.68
CA PRO A 51 -1.27 2.44 -11.02
C PRO A 51 -2.12 2.31 -12.30
N PHE A 52 -2.02 3.27 -13.23
CA PHE A 52 -2.85 3.33 -14.44
C PHE A 52 -2.00 3.06 -15.68
N ASP A 53 -2.59 2.39 -16.67
CA ASP A 53 -1.93 2.10 -17.95
C ASP A 53 -1.75 3.36 -18.83
N ASP A 54 -2.52 4.43 -18.55
CA ASP A 54 -2.58 5.67 -19.33
C ASP A 54 -1.80 6.83 -18.68
N VAL A 55 -0.62 6.53 -18.12
CA VAL A 55 0.30 7.51 -17.51
C VAL A 55 1.59 7.56 -18.31
N ASN A 56 1.80 8.67 -19.02
CA ASN A 56 2.98 8.87 -19.87
C ASN A 56 4.13 9.62 -19.17
N VAL A 57 3.88 10.12 -17.95
CA VAL A 57 4.86 10.88 -17.17
C VAL A 57 5.80 9.89 -16.49
N VAL A 58 7.10 10.02 -16.75
CA VAL A 58 8.12 9.09 -16.25
C VAL A 58 8.65 9.59 -14.91
N ASN A 59 8.59 8.72 -13.89
CA ASN A 59 9.25 8.97 -12.62
C ASN A 59 10.74 8.56 -12.71
N GLU A 60 11.63 9.54 -12.86
CA GLU A 60 13.07 9.30 -13.00
C GLU A 60 13.77 8.97 -11.67
N ASN A 61 13.05 8.90 -10.54
CA ASN A 61 13.65 8.51 -9.27
C ASN A 61 14.23 7.08 -9.39
N PRO A 62 15.51 6.85 -9.05
CA PRO A 62 16.13 5.52 -9.19
C PRO A 62 15.39 4.39 -8.47
N LEU A 63 14.71 4.67 -7.34
CA LEU A 63 13.88 3.68 -6.64
C LEU A 63 12.59 3.37 -7.40
N ALA A 64 11.96 4.37 -8.02
CA ALA A 64 10.77 4.17 -8.85
C ALA A 64 11.12 3.36 -10.10
N VAL A 65 12.22 3.71 -10.78
CA VAL A 65 12.74 2.96 -11.94
C VAL A 65 13.02 1.50 -11.57
N SER A 66 13.78 1.25 -10.49
CA SER A 66 14.07 -0.11 -10.02
C SER A 66 12.78 -0.87 -9.66
N THR A 67 11.83 -0.23 -8.98
CA THR A 67 10.53 -0.85 -8.67
C THR A 67 9.81 -1.27 -9.95
N GLN A 68 9.74 -0.39 -10.96
CA GLN A 68 9.10 -0.67 -12.24
C GLN A 68 9.79 -1.81 -13.00
N GLU A 69 11.13 -1.89 -12.97
CA GLU A 69 11.87 -3.02 -13.57
C GLU A 69 11.49 -4.36 -12.93
N TYR A 70 11.35 -4.41 -11.60
CA TYR A 70 10.91 -5.62 -10.90
C TYR A 70 9.44 -5.97 -11.21
N LEU A 71 8.56 -4.96 -11.30
CA LEU A 71 7.16 -5.15 -11.71
C LEU A 71 7.08 -5.77 -13.11
N ASN A 72 7.76 -5.15 -14.09
CA ASN A 72 7.77 -5.59 -15.49
C ASN A 72 8.40 -6.99 -15.66
N ALA A 73 9.37 -7.34 -14.82
CA ALA A 73 9.99 -8.66 -14.81
C ALA A 73 9.17 -9.72 -14.06
N GLY A 74 7.99 -9.38 -13.53
CA GLY A 74 7.16 -10.29 -12.73
C GLY A 74 7.82 -10.72 -11.40
N LYS A 75 8.81 -9.95 -10.91
CA LYS A 75 9.56 -10.25 -9.68
C LYS A 75 8.84 -9.68 -8.45
N ILE A 76 7.55 -9.93 -8.36
CA ILE A 76 6.66 -9.43 -7.31
C ILE A 76 6.23 -10.60 -6.43
N LEU A 77 6.31 -10.42 -5.12
CA LEU A 77 5.58 -11.24 -4.17
C LEU A 77 4.28 -10.52 -3.83
N ASP A 78 3.15 -11.13 -4.22
CA ASP A 78 1.83 -10.60 -3.89
C ASP A 78 1.53 -10.77 -2.40
N ILE A 79 1.29 -9.65 -1.72
CA ILE A 79 0.89 -9.59 -0.31
C ILE A 79 -0.52 -8.99 -0.13
N SER A 80 -1.31 -8.91 -1.20
CA SER A 80 -2.66 -8.34 -1.20
C SER A 80 -3.58 -9.01 -0.19
N THR A 81 -3.53 -10.34 -0.06
CA THR A 81 -4.31 -11.09 0.93
C THR A 81 -4.07 -10.60 2.37
N PHE A 82 -2.81 -10.30 2.74
CA PHE A 82 -2.49 -9.80 4.07
C PHE A 82 -2.95 -8.36 4.30
N LEU A 83 -3.01 -7.55 3.24
CA LEU A 83 -3.38 -6.13 3.36
C LEU A 83 -4.88 -5.87 3.20
N CYS A 84 -5.58 -6.72 2.46
CA CYS A 84 -6.99 -6.52 2.10
C CYS A 84 -7.92 -7.45 2.86
N GLU A 85 -7.48 -8.67 3.18
CA GLU A 85 -8.36 -9.72 3.71
C GLU A 85 -8.04 -10.11 5.16
N ALA A 86 -6.79 -9.94 5.61
CA ALA A 86 -6.43 -10.23 6.99
C ALA A 86 -7.05 -9.19 7.95
N PRO A 87 -7.38 -9.59 9.20
CA PRO A 87 -7.91 -8.65 10.19
C PRO A 87 -6.92 -7.51 10.44
N SER A 88 -7.43 -6.28 10.50
CA SER A 88 -6.60 -5.07 10.49
C SER A 88 -5.61 -4.95 11.66
N ASP A 89 -5.84 -5.69 12.75
CA ASP A 89 -5.03 -5.67 13.97
C ASP A 89 -3.85 -6.67 13.94
N PHE A 90 -3.70 -7.51 12.91
CA PHE A 90 -2.62 -8.49 12.86
C PHE A 90 -1.23 -7.87 12.97
N TRP A 91 -1.04 -6.68 12.37
CA TRP A 91 0.21 -5.93 12.49
C TRP A 91 0.52 -5.55 13.93
N LEU A 92 -0.51 -5.18 14.71
CA LEU A 92 -0.38 -4.78 16.10
C LEU A 92 -0.08 -5.99 16.99
N ILE A 93 -0.73 -7.12 16.73
CA ILE A 93 -0.63 -8.31 17.57
C ILE A 93 0.63 -9.13 17.25
N ILE A 94 0.92 -9.37 15.97
CA ILE A 94 2.08 -10.18 15.53
C ILE A 94 3.38 -9.36 15.53
N GLY A 95 3.31 -8.04 15.31
CA GLY A 95 4.48 -7.17 15.19
C GLY A 95 5.51 -7.31 16.32
N PRO A 96 5.09 -7.27 17.61
CA PRO A 96 6.00 -7.45 18.75
C PRO A 96 6.73 -8.81 18.75
N TYR A 97 6.05 -9.89 18.34
CA TYR A 97 6.68 -11.22 18.26
C TYR A 97 7.75 -11.28 17.18
N MET A 98 7.48 -10.67 16.01
CA MET A 98 8.49 -10.55 14.96
C MET A 98 9.69 -9.71 15.42
N GLN A 99 9.46 -8.61 16.15
CA GLN A 99 10.53 -7.80 16.72
C GLN A 99 11.38 -8.59 17.73
N ALA A 100 10.74 -9.35 18.62
CA ALA A 100 11.44 -10.19 19.59
C ALA A 100 12.29 -11.26 18.91
N TYR A 101 11.78 -11.90 17.85
CA TYR A 101 12.53 -12.88 17.06
C TYR A 101 13.75 -12.25 16.38
N LEU A 102 13.58 -11.10 15.71
CA LEU A 102 14.67 -10.39 15.04
C LEU A 102 15.72 -9.88 16.03
N ALA A 103 15.33 -9.56 17.26
CA ALA A 103 16.24 -9.16 18.34
C ALA A 103 16.95 -10.36 19.03
N GLY A 104 16.66 -11.60 18.63
CA GLY A 104 17.21 -12.81 19.25
C GLY A 104 16.65 -13.10 20.65
N GLN A 105 15.51 -12.49 21.01
CA GLN A 105 14.84 -12.65 22.30
C GLN A 105 13.76 -13.74 22.26
N MET A 106 13.44 -14.24 21.06
CA MET A 106 12.46 -15.29 20.82
C MET A 106 13.03 -16.26 19.78
N ASP A 107 12.80 -17.55 19.95
CA ASP A 107 13.19 -18.54 18.95
C ASP A 107 12.14 -18.70 17.84
N ARG A 108 12.52 -19.38 16.76
CA ARG A 108 11.65 -19.55 15.59
C ARG A 108 10.39 -20.38 15.91
N ALA A 109 10.49 -21.35 16.83
CA ALA A 109 9.37 -22.22 17.17
C ALA A 109 8.29 -21.46 17.95
N THR A 110 8.72 -20.62 18.89
CA THR A 110 7.86 -19.74 19.67
C THR A 110 7.20 -18.72 18.75
N LEU A 111 7.95 -18.07 17.86
CA LEU A 111 7.37 -17.15 16.88
C LEU A 111 6.27 -17.81 16.03
N ALA A 112 6.52 -19.03 15.53
CA ALA A 112 5.54 -19.76 14.73
C ALA A 112 4.27 -20.04 15.54
N SER A 113 4.41 -20.48 16.79
CA SER A 113 3.28 -20.75 17.68
C SER A 113 2.43 -19.51 17.96
N GLU A 114 3.04 -18.34 18.17
CA GLU A 114 2.31 -17.09 18.43
C GLU A 114 1.54 -16.61 17.18
N ILE A 115 2.13 -16.75 16.00
CA ILE A 115 1.46 -16.44 14.72
C ILE A 115 0.29 -17.40 14.48
N GLU A 116 0.51 -18.71 14.69
CA GLU A 116 -0.54 -19.72 14.55
C GLU A 116 -1.71 -19.45 15.52
N ALA A 117 -1.40 -19.14 16.77
CA ALA A 117 -2.42 -18.82 17.77
C ALA A 117 -3.28 -17.61 17.37
N TYR A 118 -2.67 -16.55 16.81
CA TYR A 118 -3.44 -15.39 16.33
C TYR A 118 -4.44 -15.77 15.23
N PHE A 119 -4.02 -16.58 14.25
CA PHE A 119 -4.88 -16.98 13.14
C PHE A 119 -5.86 -18.11 13.46
N GLN A 120 -5.79 -18.74 14.63
CA GLN A 120 -6.73 -19.80 15.03
C GLN A 120 -8.14 -19.29 15.33
N ASP A 121 -8.26 -18.02 15.74
CA ASP A 121 -9.53 -17.42 16.17
C ASP A 121 -10.23 -16.58 15.07
N ILE A 122 -9.74 -16.65 13.83
CA ILE A 122 -10.19 -15.88 12.66
C ILE A 122 -10.77 -16.84 11.61
#